data_AF-A0A2D4JT77-F1
#
_entry.id   AF-A0A2D4JT77-F1
#
_cell.length_a   1.000
_cell.length_b   1.000
_cell.length_c   1.000
_cell.angle_alpha   90.00
_cell.angle_beta   90.00
_cell.angle_gamma   90.00
#
_symmetry.space_group_name_H-M   'P 1'
#
loop_
_entity.id
_entity.type
_entity.pdbx_description
1 polymer ?
#
loop_
_entity_poly.entity_id
_entity_poly.type
_entity_poly.pdbx_seq_one_letter_code
_entity_poly.pdbx_strand_id
1 'polypeptide(L)'
;AELLPFAEVAYNNTVHCSTGLTPFKVTSGIEFVSVPELPRELPSFMLLVKWIESLKKAWENTKQALREAAKTYKVPADKHWASQPEFKMETGFTCPQNICD
;
A
#
# COMPACT_ATOMS: atom_id res chain seq x y z
N ALA A 1 22.54 11.68 -5.03
CA ALA A 1 23.73 11.42 -5.90
C ALA A 1 23.60 10.11 -6.68
N GLU A 2 22.89 9.10 -6.16
CA GLU A 2 22.78 7.76 -6.78
C GLU A 2 22.19 7.74 -8.20
N LEU A 3 21.41 8.76 -8.59
CA LEU A 3 20.77 8.83 -9.90
C LEU A 3 21.59 9.59 -10.97
N LEU A 4 22.70 10.20 -10.59
CA LEU A 4 23.51 11.01 -11.53
C LEU A 4 24.02 10.23 -12.74
N PRO A 5 24.56 9.00 -12.59
CA PRO A 5 25.01 8.21 -13.74
C PRO A 5 23.87 7.88 -14.71
N PHE A 6 22.66 7.64 -14.19
CA PHE A 6 21.48 7.35 -15.01
C PHE A 6 21.01 8.58 -15.80
N ALA A 7 21.02 9.76 -15.16
CA ALA A 7 20.66 11.01 -15.82
C ALA A 7 21.66 11.36 -16.95
N GLU A 8 22.95 11.16 -16.71
CA GLU A 8 24.00 11.38 -17.71
C GLU A 8 23.83 10.44 -18.91
N VAL A 9 23.62 9.14 -18.66
CA VAL A 9 23.38 8.15 -19.72
C VAL A 9 22.11 8.48 -20.51
N ALA A 10 21.02 8.87 -19.83
CA ALA A 10 19.78 9.25 -20.51
C ALA A 10 19.99 10.46 -21.42
N TYR A 11 20.61 11.52 -20.90
CA TYR A 11 20.91 12.73 -21.65
C TYR A 11 21.80 12.45 -22.87
N ASN A 12 22.89 11.73 -22.69
CA ASN A 12 23.84 11.43 -23.78
C ASN A 12 23.28 10.46 -24.85
N ASN A 13 22.15 9.79 -24.56
CA ASN A 13 21.39 8.98 -25.50
C ASN A 13 20.24 9.72 -26.18
N THR A 14 19.92 10.96 -25.81
CA THR A 14 18.86 11.73 -26.49
C THR A 14 19.31 12.27 -27.84
N VAL A 15 18.40 12.21 -28.82
CA VAL A 15 18.64 12.73 -30.17
C VAL A 15 18.63 14.26 -30.14
N HIS A 16 19.71 14.87 -30.61
CA HIS A 16 19.80 16.32 -30.67
C HIS A 16 19.01 16.86 -31.88
N CYS A 17 18.23 17.92 -31.67
CA CYS A 17 17.30 18.43 -32.68
C CYS A 17 17.96 18.95 -33.96
N SER A 18 19.18 19.51 -33.87
CA SER A 18 19.85 20.09 -35.04
C SER A 18 20.66 19.09 -35.87
N THR A 19 21.15 18.02 -35.25
CA THR A 19 22.01 17.03 -35.91
C THR A 19 21.29 15.72 -36.20
N GLY A 20 20.18 15.45 -35.51
CA GLY A 20 19.51 14.16 -35.55
C GLY A 20 20.34 13.02 -34.96
N LEU A 21 21.43 13.33 -34.26
CA LEU A 21 22.36 12.35 -33.67
C LEU A 21 22.43 12.52 -32.16
N THR A 22 22.74 11.43 -31.46
CA THR A 22 22.98 11.46 -30.01
C THR A 22 24.42 11.91 -29.72
N PRO A 23 24.68 12.59 -28.59
CA PRO A 23 26.04 12.95 -28.18
C PRO A 23 27.02 11.77 -28.15
N PHE A 24 26.59 10.58 -27.69
CA PHE A 24 27.43 9.38 -27.74
C PHE A 24 27.75 8.97 -29.17
N LYS A 25 26.78 9.00 -30.08
CA LYS A 25 27.00 8.64 -31.50
C LYS A 25 27.99 9.59 -32.18
N VAL A 26 27.91 10.89 -31.86
CA VAL A 26 28.82 11.90 -32.41
C VAL A 26 30.26 11.71 -31.92
N THR A 27 30.45 11.40 -30.63
CA THR A 27 31.79 11.31 -30.02
C THR A 27 32.46 9.97 -30.25
N SER A 28 31.70 8.86 -30.17
CA SER A 28 32.24 7.51 -30.27
C SER A 28 32.10 6.89 -31.66
N GLY A 29 31.25 7.45 -32.53
CA GLY A 29 30.91 6.87 -33.84
C GLY A 29 30.04 5.62 -33.77
N ILE A 30 29.69 5.15 -32.56
CA ILE A 30 28.89 3.95 -32.32
C ILE A 30 27.53 4.35 -31.77
N GLU A 31 26.48 3.66 -32.24
CA GLU A 31 25.14 3.82 -31.69
C GLU A 31 25.06 3.10 -30.34
N PHE A 32 25.02 3.88 -29.27
CA PHE A 32 24.89 3.35 -27.91
C PHE A 32 23.43 2.96 -27.69
N VAL A 33 23.16 1.66 -27.54
CA VAL A 33 21.82 1.18 -27.19
C VAL A 33 21.57 1.52 -25.72
N SER A 34 20.58 2.36 -25.46
CA SER A 34 20.23 2.84 -24.14
C SER A 34 19.72 1.68 -23.27
N VAL A 35 20.52 1.28 -22.28
CA VAL A 35 20.17 0.34 -21.21
C VAL A 35 19.96 -1.10 -21.74
N PRO A 36 20.56 -2.15 -21.14
CA PRO A 36 20.19 -3.51 -21.49
C PRO A 36 18.67 -3.64 -21.31
N GLU A 37 17.97 -3.99 -22.37
CA GLU A 37 16.54 -4.31 -22.25
C GLU A 37 16.43 -5.35 -21.14
N LEU A 38 15.74 -4.99 -20.05
CA LEU A 38 15.40 -5.96 -19.02
C LEU A 38 14.81 -7.18 -19.74
N PRO A 39 15.20 -8.42 -19.38
CA PRO A 39 14.71 -9.60 -20.05
C PRO A 39 13.18 -9.50 -20.18
N ARG A 40 12.70 -9.32 -21.41
CA ARG A 40 11.27 -9.26 -21.72
C ARG A 40 10.63 -10.64 -21.68
N GLU A 41 11.38 -11.67 -21.24
CA GLU A 41 10.86 -13.01 -21.09
C GLU A 41 9.70 -12.96 -20.10
N LEU A 42 8.50 -13.16 -20.65
CA LEU A 42 7.32 -13.39 -19.85
C LEU A 42 7.63 -14.59 -18.94
N PRO A 43 7.42 -14.49 -17.62
CA PRO A 43 7.63 -15.64 -16.75
C PRO A 43 6.84 -16.82 -17.34
N SER A 44 7.50 -17.98 -17.44
CA SER A 44 6.88 -19.21 -17.95
C SER A 44 5.47 -19.33 -17.37
N PHE A 45 4.47 -19.64 -18.19
CA PHE A 45 3.07 -19.74 -17.77
C PHE A 45 2.91 -20.61 -16.50
N MET A 46 3.73 -21.66 -16.40
CA MET A 46 3.82 -22.54 -15.23
C MET A 46 4.27 -21.82 -13.94
N LEU A 47 5.19 -20.86 -14.03
CA LEU A 47 5.63 -20.04 -12.90
C LEU A 47 4.55 -19.04 -12.49
N LEU A 48 3.86 -18.43 -13.45
CA LEU A 48 2.77 -17.49 -13.17
C LEU A 48 1.61 -18.17 -12.43
N VAL A 49 1.19 -19.36 -12.86
CA VAL A 49 0.12 -20.11 -12.20
C VAL A 49 0.51 -20.48 -10.76
N LYS A 50 1.73 -21.00 -10.56
CA LYS A 50 2.25 -21.31 -9.21
C LYS A 50 2.32 -20.08 -8.32
N TRP A 51 2.69 -18.93 -8.86
CA TRP A 51 2.72 -17.67 -8.12
C TRP A 51 1.31 -17.23 -7.70
N ILE A 52 0.32 -17.31 -8.60
CA ILE A 52 -1.08 -16.98 -8.31
C ILE A 52 -1.65 -17.93 -7.23
N GLU A 53 -1.36 -19.21 -7.29
CA GLU A 53 -1.77 -20.18 -6.26
C GLU A 53 -1.16 -19.87 -4.90
N SER A 54 0.13 -19.50 -4.89
CA SER A 54 0.85 -19.12 -3.67
C SER A 54 0.23 -17.87 -3.03
N LEU A 55 -0.12 -16.88 -3.85
CA LEU A 55 -0.83 -15.68 -3.39
C LEU A 55 -2.20 -15.98 -2.79
N LYS A 56 -3.00 -16.82 -3.47
CA LYS A 56 -4.32 -17.24 -2.95
C LYS A 56 -4.18 -17.92 -1.60
N LYS A 57 -3.21 -18.82 -1.45
CA LYS A 57 -2.93 -19.51 -0.19
C LYS A 57 -2.50 -18.55 0.91
N ALA A 58 -1.60 -17.61 0.60
CA ALA A 58 -1.18 -16.59 1.56
C ALA A 58 -2.36 -15.74 2.03
N TRP A 59 -3.25 -15.34 1.12
CA TRP A 59 -4.44 -14.56 1.44
C TRP A 59 -5.41 -15.29 2.38
N GLU A 60 -5.69 -16.57 2.13
CA GLU A 60 -6.51 -17.37 3.03
C GLU A 60 -5.88 -17.49 4.43
N ASN A 61 -4.56 -17.71 4.49
CA ASN A 61 -3.83 -17.76 5.75
C ASN A 61 -3.91 -16.44 6.51
N THR A 62 -3.75 -15.30 5.83
CA THR A 62 -3.87 -13.98 6.46
C THR A 62 -5.27 -13.74 7.01
N LYS A 63 -6.33 -14.09 6.25
CA LYS A 63 -7.71 -13.99 6.73
C LYS A 63 -7.95 -14.86 7.97
N GLN A 64 -7.40 -16.07 7.98
CA GLN A 64 -7.51 -16.97 9.12
C GLN A 64 -6.81 -16.40 10.36
N ALA A 65 -5.56 -15.96 10.22
CA ALA A 65 -4.79 -15.34 11.29
C ALA A 65 -5.50 -14.09 11.85
N LEU A 66 -6.09 -13.27 10.98
CA LEU A 66 -6.83 -12.09 11.41
C LEU A 66 -8.09 -12.46 12.22
N ARG A 67 -8.83 -13.49 11.80
CA ARG A 67 -10.00 -14.01 12.55
C ARG A 67 -9.60 -14.55 13.91
N GLU A 68 -8.49 -15.28 13.99
CA GLU A 68 -7.96 -15.81 15.23
C GLU A 68 -7.52 -14.69 16.17
N ALA A 69 -6.76 -13.71 15.66
CA ALA A 69 -6.38 -12.53 16.42
C ALA A 69 -7.61 -11.79 16.96
N ALA A 70 -8.62 -11.53 16.12
CA ALA A 70 -9.85 -10.86 16.54
C ALA A 70 -10.59 -11.62 17.66
N LYS A 71 -10.67 -12.95 17.58
CA LYS A 71 -11.25 -13.79 18.64
C LYS A 71 -10.46 -13.67 19.94
N THR A 72 -9.12 -13.72 19.87
CA THR A 72 -8.25 -13.60 21.04
C THR A 72 -8.40 -12.25 21.72
N TYR A 73 -8.46 -11.16 20.95
CA TYR A 73 -8.63 -9.80 21.50
C TYR A 73 -10.03 -9.56 22.08
N LYS A 74 -11.07 -10.27 21.59
CA LYS A 74 -12.43 -10.14 22.10
C LYS A 74 -12.56 -10.62 23.56
N VAL A 75 -11.84 -11.68 23.96
CA VAL A 75 -11.95 -12.26 25.32
C VAL A 75 -11.63 -11.24 26.43
N PRO A 76 -10.49 -10.53 26.43
CA PRO A 76 -10.23 -9.49 27.41
C PRO A 76 -11.15 -8.27 27.23
N ALA A 77 -11.50 -7.89 26.00
CA ALA A 77 -12.42 -6.78 25.76
C ALA A 77 -13.78 -7.00 26.43
N ASP A 78 -14.37 -8.19 26.24
CA ASP A 78 -15.65 -8.58 26.86
C ASP A 78 -15.53 -8.64 28.40
N LYS A 79 -14.37 -9.06 28.94
CA LYS A 79 -14.11 -9.05 30.40
C LYS A 79 -14.07 -7.63 30.99
N HIS A 80 -13.55 -6.66 30.24
CA HIS A 80 -13.45 -5.26 30.69
C HIS A 80 -14.73 -4.45 30.45
N TRP A 81 -15.66 -4.96 29.65
CA TRP A 81 -17.02 -4.41 29.52
C TRP A 81 -17.90 -4.90 30.67
N ALA A 82 -17.73 -4.29 31.86
CA ALA A 82 -18.79 -4.29 32.85
C ALA A 82 -20.03 -3.59 32.25
N SER A 83 -21.24 -4.09 32.55
CA SER A 83 -22.48 -3.39 32.23
C SER A 83 -22.38 -1.95 32.73
N GLN A 84 -22.54 -0.98 31.81
CA GLN A 84 -22.56 0.44 32.16
C GLN A 84 -23.57 0.61 33.31
N PRO A 85 -23.17 1.22 34.45
CA PRO A 85 -24.11 1.48 35.52
C PRO A 85 -25.27 2.29 34.94
N GLU A 86 -26.49 1.86 35.27
CA GLU A 86 -27.72 2.51 34.81
C GLU A 86 -27.64 4.01 35.12
N PHE A 87 -27.66 4.82 34.07
CA PHE A 87 -27.61 6.27 34.20
C PHE A 87 -28.93 6.73 34.82
N LYS A 88 -28.93 6.97 36.13
CA LYS A 88 -30.07 7.52 36.83
C LYS A 88 -30.20 9.00 36.46
N MET A 89 -31.16 9.31 35.60
CA MET A 89 -31.66 10.66 35.46
C MET A 89 -32.28 11.06 36.81
N GLU A 90 -31.73 12.06 37.50
CA GLU A 90 -32.42 12.69 38.62
C GLU A 90 -33.64 13.42 38.06
N THR A 91 -34.81 12.77 38.13
CA THR A 91 -36.10 13.45 37.99
C THR A 91 -36.35 14.25 39.27
N GLY A 92 -35.64 15.37 39.41
CA GLY A 92 -35.69 16.27 40.56
C GLY A 92 -36.04 17.69 40.15
N PHE A 93 -37.17 17.87 39.47
CA PHE A 93 -37.87 19.15 39.46
C PHE A 93 -39.37 18.87 39.60
N THR A 94 -39.81 18.63 40.82
CA THR A 94 -41.21 18.84 41.16
C THR A 94 -41.45 20.36 41.17
N CYS A 95 -42.34 20.81 40.28
CA CYS A 95 -42.83 22.18 40.28
C CYS A 95 -43.47 22.47 41.65
N PRO A 96 -43.07 23.52 42.39
CA PRO A 96 -43.74 23.87 43.64
C PRO A 96 -45.20 24.26 43.35
N GLN A 97 -46.14 23.55 43.95
CA GLN A 97 -47.58 23.68 43.74
C GLN A 97 -48.18 25.02 44.23
N ASN A 98 -47.37 26.00 44.67
CA ASN A 98 -47.84 27.19 45.39
C ASN A 98 -47.54 28.51 44.64
N ILE A 99 -47.69 28.52 43.32
CA ILE A 99 -47.74 29.77 42.52
C ILE A 99 -48.99 29.73 41.64
N CYS A 100 -50.14 29.62 42.28
CA CYS A 100 -51.46 29.91 41.69
C CYS A 100 -52.37 30.35 42.84
N ASP A 101 -52.23 31.61 43.25
CA ASP A 101 -53.28 32.45 43.84
C ASP A 101 -52.95 33.92 43.50
#